data_AF-A0A5E4WUA0-F1
#
_entry.id   AF-A0A5E4WUA0-F1
#
_cell.length_a   1.000
_cell.length_b   1.000
_cell.length_c   1.000
_cell.angle_alpha   90.00
_cell.angle_beta   90.00
_cell.angle_gamma   90.00
#
_symmetry.space_group_name_H-M   'P 1'
#
loop_
_entity.id
_entity.type
_entity.pdbx_description
1 polymer ?
#
loop_
_entity_poly.entity_id
_entity_poly.type
_entity_poly.pdbx_seq_one_letter_code
_entity_poly.pdbx_strand_id
1 'polypeptide(L)'
;MKIATRHAISTIAMSLALTATGIATADTLSSTARAQSAPPADDADNKHDMHDAIDMPPPPPRMGRPVGGPGPQGGPAPAFAAIRTIDEIAHWYRIGGHPEDVLPFYRETLTQTRDPMLRRHLRDAIAREALKPADTTAAIATLRAQLREDLAALPPPPSPSPSLDAKRR
;
A
#
# COMPACT_ATOMS: atom_id res chain seq x y z
N MET A 1 -50.29 38.66 5.49
CA MET A 1 -49.53 37.51 6.05
C MET A 1 -48.05 37.86 5.91
N LYS A 2 -47.39 38.35 6.98
CA LYS A 2 -46.46 37.64 7.89
C LYS A 2 -45.22 37.00 7.22
N ILE A 3 -44.13 37.79 7.17
CA ILE A 3 -42.70 37.58 7.55
C ILE A 3 -41.94 36.32 7.05
N ALA A 4 -40.77 36.54 6.40
CA ALA A 4 -39.42 36.12 6.89
C ALA A 4 -38.31 36.42 5.85
N THR A 5 -37.48 37.46 6.01
CA THR A 5 -36.07 37.43 6.53
C THR A 5 -35.17 36.32 5.98
N ARG A 6 -34.28 36.63 5.02
CA ARG A 6 -32.84 36.98 5.16
C ARG A 6 -31.92 35.77 5.39
N HIS A 7 -30.86 35.66 4.56
CA HIS A 7 -29.44 35.38 4.89
C HIS A 7 -28.72 34.96 3.60
N ALA A 8 -27.44 35.22 3.35
CA ALA A 8 -26.46 36.23 3.73
C ALA A 8 -25.25 35.91 2.82
N ILE A 9 -24.56 36.95 2.38
CA ILE A 9 -23.36 36.89 1.55
C ILE A 9 -22.23 36.19 2.33
N SER A 10 -21.45 35.32 1.69
CA SER A 10 -20.10 35.00 2.17
C SER A 10 -19.17 34.60 1.02
N THR A 11 -18.50 35.60 0.47
CA THR A 11 -17.32 35.48 -0.39
C THR A 11 -16.11 35.15 0.49
N ILE A 12 -15.38 34.07 0.20
CA ILE A 12 -14.02 33.90 0.71
C ILE A 12 -13.13 33.57 -0.48
N ALA A 13 -12.38 34.58 -0.91
CA ALA A 13 -11.21 34.43 -1.75
C ALA A 13 -10.03 34.09 -0.84
N MET A 14 -9.28 33.06 -1.17
CA MET A 14 -8.00 32.79 -0.52
C MET A 14 -6.98 32.42 -1.59
N SER A 15 -6.30 33.45 -2.07
CA SER A 15 -5.13 33.35 -2.92
C SER A 15 -3.93 33.02 -2.04
N LEU A 16 -3.19 31.96 -2.37
CA LEU A 16 -1.84 31.79 -1.85
C LEU A 16 -0.91 31.37 -3.00
N ALA A 17 -0.10 32.33 -3.45
CA ALA A 17 1.04 32.09 -4.30
C ALA A 17 2.25 31.79 -3.41
N LEU A 18 2.96 30.70 -3.69
CA LEU A 18 4.32 30.51 -3.17
C LEU A 18 5.22 30.01 -4.31
N THR A 19 6.00 30.95 -4.84
CA THR A 19 7.15 30.70 -5.70
C THR A 19 8.34 30.32 -4.82
N ALA A 20 8.97 29.17 -5.09
CA ALA A 20 10.31 28.87 -4.60
C ALA A 20 11.11 28.17 -5.70
N THR A 21 12.00 28.95 -6.31
CA THR A 21 13.03 28.56 -7.28
C THR A 21 14.19 27.87 -6.54
N GLY A 22 14.74 26.78 -7.09
CA GLY A 22 15.88 26.10 -6.46
C GLY A 22 16.49 24.93 -7.26
N ILE A 23 17.17 25.27 -8.36
CA ILE A 23 18.40 24.68 -8.97
C ILE A 23 18.94 23.28 -8.54
N ALA A 24 19.17 22.45 -9.57
CA ALA A 24 20.36 21.62 -9.92
C ALA A 24 21.01 20.73 -8.82
N THR A 25 21.44 19.48 -9.04
CA THR A 25 22.21 18.88 -10.14
C THR A 25 22.04 17.36 -10.18
N ALA A 26 22.35 16.78 -11.34
CA ALA A 26 22.45 15.36 -11.63
C ALA A 26 23.33 14.54 -10.65
N ASP A 27 22.98 13.27 -10.43
CA ASP A 27 23.82 12.16 -10.91
C ASP A 27 23.02 10.85 -10.89
N THR A 28 22.82 10.27 -12.07
CA THR A 28 22.16 8.99 -12.28
C THR A 28 23.22 7.92 -12.47
N LEU A 29 23.45 7.09 -11.46
CA LEU A 29 24.18 5.83 -11.64
C LEU A 29 23.19 4.68 -11.57
N SER A 30 22.85 4.19 -12.76
CA SER A 30 22.38 2.84 -13.01
C SER A 30 23.41 1.83 -12.50
N SER A 31 22.99 0.78 -11.81
CA SER A 31 23.59 -0.54 -12.06
C SER A 31 22.70 -1.70 -11.63
N THR A 32 22.33 -2.45 -12.65
CA THR A 32 21.63 -3.71 -12.71
C THR A 32 22.40 -4.83 -11.99
N ALA A 33 21.74 -5.62 -11.15
CA ALA A 33 22.18 -6.99 -10.87
C ALA A 33 21.00 -7.88 -10.46
N ARG A 34 20.41 -8.52 -11.47
CA ARG A 34 19.47 -9.63 -11.35
C ARG A 34 20.29 -10.89 -11.04
N ALA A 35 20.15 -11.44 -9.84
CA ALA A 35 20.64 -12.78 -9.51
C ALA A 35 19.45 -13.74 -9.40
N GLN A 36 19.30 -14.59 -10.42
CA GLN A 36 18.46 -15.78 -10.38
C GLN A 36 19.14 -16.84 -9.49
N SER A 37 18.38 -17.51 -8.64
CA SER A 37 18.81 -18.78 -8.04
C SER A 37 17.60 -19.71 -7.99
N ALA A 38 17.75 -20.85 -8.68
CA ALA A 38 16.79 -21.94 -8.82
C ALA A 38 16.80 -22.87 -7.58
N PRO A 39 15.79 -23.74 -7.38
CA PRO A 39 15.56 -24.47 -6.14
C PRO A 39 16.27 -25.83 -6.11
N PRO A 40 16.59 -26.40 -4.93
CA PRO A 40 16.91 -27.82 -4.81
C PRO A 40 15.63 -28.65 -4.58
N ALA A 41 15.54 -29.76 -5.30
CA ALA A 41 14.55 -30.81 -5.13
C ALA A 41 15.03 -31.87 -4.12
N ASP A 42 14.05 -32.37 -3.36
CA ASP A 42 13.86 -33.71 -2.82
C ASP A 42 15.08 -34.49 -2.29
N ASP A 43 15.06 -34.72 -0.96
CA ASP A 43 15.52 -35.99 -0.40
C ASP A 43 14.43 -36.56 0.51
N ALA A 44 13.96 -37.74 0.11
CA ALA A 44 12.98 -38.54 0.79
C ALA A 44 13.69 -39.64 1.58
N ASP A 45 13.57 -39.64 2.91
CA ASP A 45 13.66 -40.88 3.68
C ASP A 45 13.04 -40.70 5.07
N ASN A 46 11.93 -41.37 5.33
CA ASN A 46 11.74 -42.27 6.48
C ASN A 46 10.33 -42.86 6.44
N LYS A 47 10.22 -44.18 6.30
CA LYS A 47 8.95 -44.92 6.35
C LYS A 47 8.78 -45.60 7.71
N HIS A 48 7.50 -45.77 8.06
CA HIS A 48 6.91 -46.67 9.07
C HIS A 48 7.00 -46.26 10.53
N ASP A 49 5.90 -45.67 11.02
CA ASP A 49 5.18 -46.31 12.12
C ASP A 49 3.67 -46.16 11.88
N MET A 50 2.99 -47.29 11.76
CA MET A 50 1.56 -47.41 11.49
C MET A 50 0.99 -48.31 12.58
N HIS A 51 0.77 -47.71 13.74
CA HIS A 51 -0.05 -48.28 14.81
C HIS A 51 -1.05 -47.22 15.27
N ASP A 52 -2.29 -47.67 15.49
CA ASP A 52 -3.49 -46.92 15.90
C ASP A 52 -4.27 -46.17 14.82
N ALA A 53 -4.83 -46.96 13.90
CA ALA A 53 -6.00 -46.59 13.12
C ALA A 53 -7.20 -47.45 13.52
N ILE A 54 -7.74 -47.32 14.74
CA ILE A 54 -9.15 -47.66 15.02
C ILE A 54 -9.71 -46.64 16.03
N ASP A 55 -10.79 -45.98 15.60
CA ASP A 55 -11.70 -45.13 16.38
C ASP A 55 -11.51 -43.60 16.33
N MET A 56 -11.25 -43.06 15.14
CA MET A 56 -11.54 -41.66 14.86
C MET A 56 -12.58 -41.55 13.73
N PRO A 57 -13.76 -40.93 13.96
CA PRO A 57 -14.75 -40.74 12.91
C PRO A 57 -14.16 -39.91 11.76
N PRO A 58 -14.56 -40.16 10.50
CA PRO A 58 -13.99 -39.45 9.36
C PRO A 58 -14.15 -37.94 9.56
N PRO A 59 -13.09 -37.14 9.32
CA PRO A 59 -13.22 -35.69 9.40
C PRO A 59 -14.31 -35.22 8.42
N PRO A 60 -15.18 -34.27 8.83
CA PRO A 60 -16.17 -33.71 7.93
C PRO A 60 -15.46 -33.14 6.69
N PRO A 61 -16.07 -33.20 5.49
CA PRO A 61 -15.49 -32.60 4.31
C PRO A 61 -15.14 -31.15 4.62
N ARG A 62 -13.84 -30.83 4.61
CA ARG A 62 -13.33 -29.46 4.75
C ARG A 62 -13.96 -28.65 3.62
N MET A 63 -14.99 -27.89 3.94
CA MET A 63 -15.51 -26.81 3.10
C MET A 63 -14.31 -25.96 2.68
N GLY A 64 -14.05 -25.92 1.38
CA GLY A 64 -12.78 -25.51 0.82
C GLY A 64 -12.34 -24.11 1.24
N ARG A 65 -11.01 -23.97 1.34
CA ARG A 65 -10.36 -22.69 1.01
C ARG A 65 -10.83 -22.26 -0.39
N PRO A 66 -11.26 -21.02 -0.64
CA PRO A 66 -11.31 -20.51 -2.00
C PRO A 66 -9.87 -20.15 -2.41
N VAL A 67 -9.06 -21.16 -2.73
CA VAL A 67 -7.95 -20.98 -3.66
C VAL A 67 -8.60 -20.98 -5.04
N GLY A 68 -8.43 -19.89 -5.78
CA GLY A 68 -9.04 -19.66 -7.08
C GLY A 68 -8.80 -20.83 -8.04
N GLY A 69 -9.89 -21.46 -8.45
CA GLY A 69 -9.98 -22.35 -9.60
C GLY A 69 -11.22 -21.98 -10.40
N PRO A 70 -11.17 -22.04 -11.75
CA PRO A 70 -12.32 -21.71 -12.59
C PRO A 70 -13.37 -22.82 -12.47
N GLY A 71 -14.32 -22.64 -11.56
CA GLY A 71 -15.55 -23.43 -11.49
C GLY A 71 -16.55 -23.01 -12.57
N PRO A 72 -17.50 -23.88 -12.95
CA PRO A 72 -18.41 -23.65 -14.06
C PRO A 72 -19.42 -22.54 -13.74
N GLN A 73 -19.51 -21.56 -14.64
CA GLN A 73 -20.65 -20.68 -14.89
C GLN A 73 -21.22 -19.88 -13.70
N GLY A 74 -20.49 -18.86 -13.27
CA GLY A 74 -21.06 -17.73 -12.53
C GLY A 74 -20.04 -16.60 -12.49
N GLY A 75 -20.19 -15.61 -13.37
CA GLY A 75 -19.37 -14.40 -13.28
C GLY A 75 -19.51 -13.77 -11.89
N PRO A 76 -18.50 -13.01 -11.40
CA PRO A 76 -18.63 -12.30 -10.13
C PRO A 76 -19.94 -11.51 -10.14
N ALA A 77 -20.73 -11.61 -9.07
CA ALA A 77 -22.00 -10.91 -8.99
C ALA A 77 -21.76 -9.42 -9.31
N PRO A 78 -22.68 -8.72 -10.00
CA PRO A 78 -22.41 -7.40 -10.59
C PRO A 78 -21.75 -6.40 -9.63
N ALA A 79 -22.15 -6.42 -8.35
CA ALA A 79 -21.56 -5.57 -7.32
C ALA A 79 -20.08 -5.90 -7.02
N PHE A 80 -19.66 -7.16 -7.02
CA PHE A 80 -18.24 -7.55 -6.88
C PHE A 80 -17.41 -7.13 -8.09
N ALA A 81 -17.97 -7.26 -9.30
CA ALA A 81 -17.30 -6.78 -10.51
C ALA A 81 -17.07 -5.26 -10.44
N ALA A 82 -18.08 -4.50 -10.00
CA ALA A 82 -17.97 -3.06 -9.80
C ALA A 82 -16.95 -2.69 -8.70
N ILE A 83 -16.92 -3.40 -7.56
CA ILE A 83 -15.90 -3.20 -6.51
C ILE A 83 -14.49 -3.31 -7.11
N ARG A 84 -14.23 -4.39 -7.87
CA ARG A 84 -12.92 -4.59 -8.50
C ARG A 84 -12.58 -3.43 -9.44
N THR A 85 -13.51 -2.99 -10.28
CA THR A 85 -13.27 -1.86 -11.19
C THR A 85 -13.01 -0.55 -10.43
N ILE A 86 -13.74 -0.29 -9.35
CA ILE A 86 -13.53 0.89 -8.48
C ILE A 86 -12.12 0.86 -7.87
N ASP A 87 -11.70 -0.29 -7.35
CA ASP A 87 -10.38 -0.44 -6.73
C ASP A 87 -9.25 -0.32 -7.76
N GLU A 88 -9.47 -0.84 -8.96
CA GLU A 88 -8.56 -0.70 -10.11
C GLU A 88 -8.39 0.76 -10.51
N ILE A 89 -9.49 1.52 -10.69
CA ILE A 89 -9.43 2.96 -11.00
C ILE A 89 -8.65 3.72 -9.92
N ALA A 90 -8.93 3.45 -8.65
CA ALA A 90 -8.20 4.06 -7.55
C ALA A 90 -6.72 3.67 -7.50
N HIS A 91 -6.37 2.46 -7.94
CA HIS A 91 -4.97 2.06 -8.11
C HIS A 91 -4.30 2.91 -9.19
N TRP A 92 -4.93 3.08 -10.36
CA TRP A 92 -4.41 3.89 -11.46
C TRP A 92 -4.20 5.35 -11.09
N TYR A 93 -5.13 5.96 -10.33
CA TYR A 93 -4.91 7.31 -9.79
C TYR A 93 -3.63 7.40 -8.95
N ARG A 94 -3.40 6.42 -8.06
CA ARG A 94 -2.21 6.43 -7.18
C ARG A 94 -0.93 6.24 -7.97
N ILE A 95 -0.87 5.29 -8.89
CA ILE A 95 0.36 5.02 -9.68
C ILE A 95 0.58 6.06 -10.78
N GLY A 96 -0.47 6.74 -11.23
CA GLY A 96 -0.40 7.88 -12.15
C GLY A 96 0.06 9.18 -11.49
N GLY A 97 0.31 9.20 -10.18
CA GLY A 97 0.77 10.39 -9.47
C GLY A 97 -0.35 11.34 -9.03
N HIS A 98 -1.59 10.87 -9.03
CA HIS A 98 -2.79 11.64 -8.64
C HIS A 98 -3.52 11.01 -7.44
N PRO A 99 -2.85 10.73 -6.31
CA PRO A 99 -3.51 10.18 -5.13
C PRO A 99 -4.60 11.09 -4.55
N GLU A 100 -4.53 12.40 -4.81
CA GLU A 100 -5.50 13.41 -4.41
C GLU A 100 -6.89 13.20 -5.04
N ASP A 101 -6.97 12.58 -6.22
CA ASP A 101 -8.22 12.37 -6.95
C ASP A 101 -9.00 11.14 -6.46
N VAL A 102 -8.35 10.24 -5.72
CA VAL A 102 -8.96 9.00 -5.22
C VAL A 102 -10.14 9.29 -4.27
N LEU A 103 -9.98 10.24 -3.36
CA LEU A 103 -10.99 10.55 -2.36
C LEU A 103 -12.23 11.26 -2.97
N PRO A 104 -12.08 12.28 -3.84
CA PRO A 104 -13.18 12.81 -4.64
C PRO A 104 -13.91 11.73 -5.46
N PHE A 105 -13.16 10.86 -6.16
CA PHE A 105 -13.72 9.77 -6.96
C PHE A 105 -14.62 8.83 -6.13
N TYR A 106 -14.16 8.39 -4.96
CA TYR A 106 -14.98 7.53 -4.09
C TYR A 106 -16.26 8.23 -3.61
N ARG A 107 -16.17 9.53 -3.27
CA ARG A 107 -17.34 10.31 -2.83
C ARG A 107 -18.36 10.47 -3.95
N GLU A 108 -17.91 10.80 -5.16
CA GLU A 108 -18.76 10.89 -6.35
C GLU A 108 -19.44 9.55 -6.63
N THR A 109 -18.68 8.46 -6.69
CA THR A 109 -19.20 7.11 -6.92
C THR A 109 -20.24 6.71 -5.86
N LEU A 110 -20.05 7.10 -4.60
CA LEU A 110 -21.00 6.84 -3.51
C LEU A 110 -22.34 7.57 -3.70
N THR A 111 -22.35 8.71 -4.38
CA THR A 111 -23.59 9.43 -4.72
C THR A 111 -24.37 8.77 -5.86
N GLN A 112 -23.68 8.05 -6.74
CA GLN A 112 -24.25 7.41 -7.93
C GLN A 112 -24.84 6.03 -7.64
N THR A 113 -24.35 5.33 -6.61
CA THR A 113 -24.79 3.96 -6.29
C THR A 113 -25.83 3.87 -5.17
N ARG A 114 -26.87 3.04 -5.42
CA ARG A 114 -27.87 2.64 -4.43
C ARG A 114 -27.64 1.25 -3.83
N ASP A 115 -26.70 0.48 -4.38
CA ASP A 115 -26.43 -0.89 -3.92
C ASP A 115 -25.81 -0.88 -2.51
N PRO A 116 -26.36 -1.61 -1.54
CA PRO A 116 -25.89 -1.56 -0.14
C PRO A 116 -24.46 -2.08 0.02
N MET A 117 -24.03 -3.04 -0.80
CA MET A 117 -22.69 -3.63 -0.73
C MET A 117 -21.64 -2.62 -1.23
N LEU A 118 -21.89 -1.99 -2.38
CA LEU A 118 -21.04 -0.92 -2.91
C LEU A 118 -20.98 0.28 -1.98
N ARG A 119 -22.12 0.66 -1.39
CA ARG A 119 -22.16 1.77 -0.42
C ARG A 119 -21.31 1.49 0.80
N ARG A 120 -21.34 0.27 1.33
CA ARG A 120 -20.48 -0.13 2.45
C ARG A 120 -19.00 -0.10 2.04
N HIS A 121 -18.65 -0.71 0.91
CA HIS A 121 -17.28 -0.71 0.38
C HIS A 121 -16.71 0.71 0.24
N LEU A 122 -17.45 1.62 -0.41
CA LEU A 122 -17.02 2.99 -0.65
C LEU A 122 -16.88 3.80 0.65
N ARG A 123 -17.78 3.61 1.62
CA ARG A 123 -17.66 4.26 2.94
C ARG A 123 -16.40 3.80 3.67
N ASP A 124 -16.13 2.51 3.67
CA ASP A 124 -14.92 1.94 4.30
C ASP A 124 -13.65 2.44 3.58
N ALA A 125 -13.67 2.51 2.24
CA ALA A 125 -12.58 3.04 1.44
C ALA A 125 -12.32 4.53 1.70
N ILE A 126 -13.37 5.36 1.78
CA ILE A 126 -13.29 6.77 2.12
C ILE A 126 -12.63 6.98 3.48
N ALA A 127 -13.02 6.20 4.49
CA ALA A 127 -12.45 6.30 5.83
C ALA A 127 -10.95 6.00 5.84
N ARG A 128 -10.52 4.96 5.11
CA ARG A 128 -9.09 4.62 4.99
C ARG A 128 -8.30 5.67 4.22
N GLU A 129 -8.86 6.20 3.13
CA GLU A 129 -8.20 7.20 2.31
C GLU A 129 -8.05 8.53 3.06
N ALA A 130 -9.06 8.93 3.85
CA ALA A 130 -9.02 10.15 4.66
C ALA A 130 -8.00 10.11 5.82
N LEU A 131 -7.56 8.92 6.25
CA LEU A 131 -6.53 8.75 7.27
C LEU A 131 -5.11 8.86 6.72
N LYS A 132 -4.93 8.89 5.40
CA LYS A 132 -3.60 9.03 4.81
C LYS A 132 -3.03 10.42 5.05
N PRO A 133 -1.69 10.57 5.09
CA PRO A 133 -1.06 11.87 5.17
C PRO A 133 -1.57 12.78 4.05
N ALA A 134 -2.24 13.87 4.42
CA ALA A 134 -2.85 14.80 3.46
C ALA A 134 -1.81 15.44 2.53
N ASP A 135 -0.57 15.59 3.01
CA ASP A 135 0.56 16.04 2.23
C ASP A 135 1.70 15.00 2.28
N THR A 136 1.73 14.15 1.25
CA THR A 136 2.78 13.13 1.12
C THR A 136 4.14 13.77 0.87
N THR A 137 4.19 14.95 0.23
CA THR A 137 5.45 15.67 -0.05
C THR A 137 6.08 16.17 1.24
N ALA A 138 5.29 16.79 2.13
CA ALA A 138 5.76 17.21 3.45
C ALA A 138 6.22 16.01 4.29
N ALA A 139 5.48 14.90 4.28
CA ALA A 139 5.88 13.68 4.98
C ALA A 139 7.22 13.12 4.46
N ILE A 140 7.41 13.07 3.13
CA ILE A 140 8.68 12.65 2.51
C ILE A 140 9.81 13.60 2.88
N ALA A 141 9.56 14.92 2.88
CA ALA A 141 10.57 15.91 3.27
C ALA A 141 11.03 15.70 4.72
N THR A 142 10.09 15.47 5.64
CA THR A 142 10.38 15.14 7.04
C THR A 142 11.19 13.86 7.17
N LEU A 143 10.79 12.78 6.49
CA LEU A 143 11.53 11.51 6.54
C LEU A 143 12.95 11.65 5.97
N ARG A 144 13.14 12.45 4.92
CA ARG A 144 14.47 12.76 4.39
C ARG A 144 15.33 13.55 5.36
N ALA A 145 14.74 14.50 6.09
CA ALA A 145 15.43 15.25 7.13
C ALA A 145 15.87 14.31 8.26
N GLN A 146 14.97 13.47 8.77
CA GLN A 146 15.27 12.47 9.79
C GLN A 146 16.40 11.53 9.34
N LEU A 147 16.31 11.02 8.11
CA LEU A 147 17.34 10.13 7.56
C LEU A 147 18.72 10.81 7.51
N ARG A 148 18.80 12.11 7.19
CA ARG A 148 20.07 12.85 7.19
C ARG A 148 20.66 12.98 8.59
N GLU A 149 19.81 13.22 9.58
CA GLU A 149 20.21 13.28 10.99
C GLU A 149 20.73 11.91 11.47
N ASP A 150 19.97 10.84 11.21
CA ASP A 150 20.35 9.47 11.57
C ASP A 150 21.69 9.07 10.93
N LEU A 151 21.92 9.44 9.67
CA LEU A 151 23.18 9.19 8.98
C LEU A 151 24.37 9.99 9.54
N ALA A 152 24.14 11.23 10.01
CA ALA A 152 25.18 12.04 10.63
C ALA A 152 25.57 11.55 12.04
N ALA A 153 24.65 10.86 12.71
CA ALA A 153 24.87 10.25 14.03
C ALA A 153 25.59 8.89 13.96
N LEU A 154 25.78 8.31 12.76
CA LEU A 154 26.50 7.05 12.61
C LEU A 154 27.96 7.19 13.07
N PRO A 155 28.49 6.26 13.88
CA PRO A 155 29.89 6.27 14.24
C PRO A 155 30.75 6.09 12.99
N PRO A 156 31.93 6.74 12.92
CA PRO A 156 32.87 6.49 11.84
C PRO A 156 33.21 4.99 11.78
N PRO A 157 33.44 4.44 10.58
CA PRO A 157 33.81 3.04 10.44
C PRO A 157 35.05 2.74 11.30
N PRO A 158 35.15 1.54 11.90
CA PRO A 158 36.30 1.20 12.72
C PRO A 158 37.57 1.38 11.91
N SER A 159 38.47 2.23 12.39
CA SER A 159 39.79 2.40 11.80
C SER A 159 40.46 1.03 11.71
N PRO A 160 41.11 0.69 10.58
CA PRO A 160 41.88 -0.55 10.50
C PRO A 160 42.89 -0.54 11.65
N SER A 161 42.74 -1.52 12.55
CA SER A 161 43.61 -1.68 13.71
C SER A 161 45.06 -1.60 13.25
N PRO A 162 45.94 -0.80 13.89
CA PRO A 162 47.35 -0.82 13.56
C PRO A 162 47.82 -2.26 13.77
N SER A 163 48.21 -2.91 12.67
CA SER A 163 48.73 -4.27 12.73
C SER A 163 49.89 -4.28 13.71
N LEU A 164 49.86 -5.23 14.64
CA LEU A 164 50.92 -5.54 15.61
C LEU A 164 52.19 -6.07 14.91
N ASP A 165 52.53 -5.56 13.73
CA ASP A 165 53.63 -6.03 12.87
C ASP A 165 54.84 -5.09 12.84
N ALA A 166 54.82 -4.00 13.63
CA ALA A 166 55.96 -3.10 13.77
C ALA A 166 56.97 -3.52 14.87
N LYS A 167 56.77 -4.67 15.54
CA LYS A 167 57.63 -5.13 16.65
C LYS A 167 58.28 -6.50 16.45
N ARG A 168 58.67 -6.80 15.21
CA ARG A 168 59.71 -7.77 14.87
C ARG A 168 60.70 -7.14 13.89
N ARG A 169 61.55 -6.24 14.38
CA ARG A 169 62.84 -5.92 13.77
C ARG A 169 63.88 -5.79 14.87
#